data_AF-A0A0Q0DIZ7-F1
#
_entry.id   AF-A0A0Q0DIZ7-F1
#
_cell.length_a   1.000
_cell.length_b   1.000
_cell.length_c   1.000
_cell.angle_alpha   90.00
_cell.angle_beta   90.00
_cell.angle_gamma   90.00
#
_symmetry.space_group_name_H-M   'P 1'
#
loop_
_entity.id
_entity.type
_entity.pdbx_description
1 polymer ?
#
loop_
_entity_poly.entity_id
_entity_poly.type
_entity_poly.pdbx_seq_one_letter_code
_entity_poly.pdbx_strand_id
1 'polypeptide(L)'
;MEMKFRTTSGAIISRDPLADAPALLGLADPATERGVGQVEPAHLLRKQIERVIREYSADPAKAALAVCVILEGNLGLAEDGYFDGDETVLKALMAADQADD
;
A
#
# COMPACT_ATOMS: atom_id res chain seq x y z
N MET A 1 7.34 30.61 5.73
CA MET A 1 8.26 31.22 4.74
C MET A 1 8.03 30.47 3.44
N GLU A 2 7.30 31.06 2.49
CA GLU A 2 6.96 30.39 1.22
C GLU A 2 8.20 30.19 0.36
N MET A 3 8.43 28.98 -0.13
CA MET A 3 9.49 28.70 -1.11
C MET A 3 8.87 28.60 -2.50
N LYS A 4 9.34 29.46 -3.41
CA LYS A 4 8.86 29.56 -4.80
C LYS A 4 9.89 28.99 -5.75
N PHE A 5 9.52 27.92 -6.47
CA PHE A 5 10.39 27.25 -7.44
C PHE A 5 9.88 27.49 -8.86
N ARG A 6 10.79 27.86 -9.76
CA ARG A 6 10.50 28.02 -11.19
C ARG A 6 10.79 26.72 -11.93
N THR A 7 9.80 26.22 -12.67
CA THR A 7 9.96 25.06 -13.55
C THR A 7 10.59 25.47 -14.88
N THR A 8 11.12 24.51 -15.64
CA THR A 8 11.75 24.74 -16.96
C THR A 8 10.78 25.26 -18.02
N SER A 9 9.47 25.11 -17.79
CA SER A 9 8.40 25.71 -18.60
C SER A 9 8.05 27.15 -18.16
N GLY A 10 8.72 27.69 -17.15
CA GLY A 10 8.52 29.05 -16.64
C GLY A 10 7.42 29.21 -15.59
N ALA A 11 6.71 28.14 -15.21
CA ALA A 11 5.69 28.22 -14.17
C ALA A 11 6.32 28.30 -12.78
N ILE A 12 5.75 29.12 -11.88
CA ILE A 12 6.21 29.24 -10.49
C ILE A 12 5.30 28.42 -9.59
N ILE A 13 5.86 27.43 -8.89
CA ILE A 13 5.15 26.64 -7.89
C ILE A 13 5.59 27.13 -6.51
N SER A 14 4.61 27.54 -5.69
CA SER A 14 4.83 27.89 -4.29
C SER A 14 4.42 26.70 -3.43
N ARG A 15 5.31 26.24 -2.53
CA ARG A 15 5.00 25.17 -1.58
C ARG A 15 5.24 25.69 -0.17
N ASP A 16 4.26 25.53 0.71
CA ASP A 16 4.37 25.92 2.11
C ASP A 16 4.85 24.71 2.94
N PRO A 17 6.09 24.73 3.49
CA PRO A 17 6.70 23.55 4.11
C PRO A 17 6.10 23.15 5.46
N LEU A 18 5.18 23.93 6.02
CA LEU A 18 4.50 23.61 7.28
C LEU A 18 3.22 22.78 7.09
N ALA A 19 2.78 22.56 5.85
CA ALA A 19 1.63 21.71 5.54
C ALA A 19 1.97 20.19 5.55
N ASP A 20 3.24 19.83 5.64
CA ASP A 20 3.72 18.45 5.76
C ASP A 20 4.01 18.13 7.24
N ALA A 21 2.94 17.89 8.02
CA ALA A 21 3.06 17.15 9.27
C ALA A 21 2.90 15.65 8.95
N PRO A 22 3.69 14.74 9.55
CA PRO A 22 3.61 13.32 9.24
C PRO A 22 2.31 12.78 9.85
N ALA A 23 1.30 12.57 9.00
CA ALA A 23 0.10 11.86 9.42
C ALA A 23 0.47 10.39 9.67
N LEU A 24 0.11 9.93 10.87
CA LEU A 24 0.21 8.55 11.35
C LEU A 24 -0.13 7.54 10.23
N LEU A 25 0.74 6.54 10.05
CA LEU A 25 0.61 5.47 9.07
C LEU A 25 -0.56 4.54 9.43
N GLY A 26 -1.79 5.02 9.31
CA GLY A 26 -2.94 4.17 9.02
C GLY A 26 -3.00 3.98 7.52
N LEU A 27 -2.93 2.75 7.04
CA LEU A 27 -3.24 2.45 5.65
C LEU A 27 -4.70 2.88 5.42
N ALA A 28 -4.88 4.00 4.71
CA ALA A 28 -6.21 4.51 4.39
C ALA A 28 -6.99 3.43 3.63
N ASP A 29 -8.21 3.17 4.08
CA ASP A 29 -9.15 2.31 3.39
C ASP A 29 -9.38 2.87 1.98
N PRO A 30 -8.99 2.16 0.90
CA PRO A 30 -9.14 2.63 -0.47
C PRO A 30 -10.61 2.90 -0.84
N ALA A 31 -11.58 2.36 -0.09
CA ALA A 31 -13.00 2.66 -0.28
C ALA A 31 -13.41 4.07 0.21
N THR A 32 -12.55 4.76 0.97
CA THR A 32 -12.86 6.09 1.54
C THR A 32 -12.46 7.28 0.66
N GLU A 33 -11.74 7.06 -0.45
CA GLU A 33 -11.40 8.12 -1.39
C GLU A 33 -12.66 8.64 -2.12
N ARG A 34 -13.15 9.82 -1.70
CA ARG A 34 -14.28 10.50 -2.36
C ARG A 34 -13.86 10.99 -3.75
N GLY A 35 -14.26 10.24 -4.77
CA GLY A 35 -14.09 10.61 -6.18
C GLY A 35 -14.02 9.42 -7.15
N VAL A 36 -13.86 8.21 -6.63
CA VAL A 36 -13.78 7.00 -7.46
C VAL A 36 -15.18 6.43 -7.67
N GLY A 37 -15.80 6.76 -8.81
CA GLY A 37 -17.05 6.12 -9.23
C GLY A 37 -16.85 4.61 -9.27
N GLN A 38 -17.68 3.85 -8.55
CA GLN A 38 -17.77 2.38 -8.49
C GLN A 38 -16.56 1.66 -9.11
N VAL A 39 -15.42 1.74 -8.43
CA VAL A 39 -14.22 1.06 -8.88
C VAL A 39 -14.34 -0.39 -8.46
N GLU A 40 -14.33 -1.28 -9.44
CA GLU A 40 -14.38 -2.72 -9.22
C GLU A 40 -13.37 -3.13 -8.13
N PRO A 41 -13.75 -3.96 -7.14
CA PRO A 41 -12.89 -4.36 -6.02
C PRO A 41 -11.50 -4.86 -6.45
N ALA A 42 -11.43 -5.56 -7.59
CA ALA A 42 -10.19 -6.04 -8.18
C ALA A 42 -9.22 -4.90 -8.59
N HIS A 43 -9.73 -3.74 -8.98
CA HIS A 43 -8.91 -2.59 -9.34
C HIS A 43 -8.30 -1.93 -8.08
N LEU A 44 -9.06 -1.81 -6.99
CA LEU A 44 -8.54 -1.31 -5.72
C LEU A 44 -7.45 -2.24 -5.18
N LEU A 45 -7.68 -3.55 -5.21
CA LEU A 45 -6.68 -4.55 -4.83
C LEU A 45 -5.40 -4.42 -5.67
N ARG A 46 -5.54 -4.24 -6.99
CA ARG A 46 -4.38 -4.00 -7.87
C ARG A 46 -3.60 -2.75 -7.48
N LYS A 47 -4.28 -1.65 -7.13
CA LYS A 47 -3.63 -0.42 -6.67
C LYS A 47 -2.90 -0.59 -5.35
N GLN A 48 -3.47 -1.36 -4.43
CA GLN A 48 -2.82 -1.70 -3.17
C GLN A 48 -1.53 -2.53 -3.40
N ILE A 49 -1.58 -3.53 -4.28
CA ILE A 49 -0.41 -4.33 -4.66
C ILE A 49 0.67 -3.45 -5.33
N GLU A 50 0.28 -2.60 -6.30
CA GLU A 50 1.21 -1.67 -6.97
C GLU A 50 1.92 -0.75 -5.98
N ARG A 51 1.20 -0.26 -4.96
CA ARG A 51 1.76 0.59 -3.91
C ARG A 51 2.80 -0.17 -3.08
N VAL A 52 2.47 -1.38 -2.61
CA VAL A 52 3.38 -2.19 -1.79
C VAL A 52 4.65 -2.58 -2.52
N ILE A 53 4.55 -2.91 -3.81
CA ILE A 53 5.74 -3.20 -4.64
C ILE A 53 6.66 -1.97 -4.74
N ARG A 54 6.09 -0.77 -4.88
CA ARG A 54 6.88 0.47 -4.93
C ARG A 54 7.53 0.78 -3.58
N GLU A 55 6.79 0.59 -2.49
CA GLU A 55 7.24 0.84 -1.12
C GLU A 55 8.41 -0.07 -0.74
N TYR A 56 8.34 -1.36 -1.07
CA TYR A 56 9.41 -2.33 -0.83
C TYR A 56 10.31 -2.52 -2.06
N SER A 57 10.44 -1.53 -2.95
CA SER A 57 11.23 -1.66 -4.18
C SER A 57 12.71 -1.99 -3.95
N ALA A 58 13.25 -1.69 -2.77
CA ALA A 58 14.61 -2.03 -2.36
C ALA A 58 14.77 -3.50 -1.90
N ASP A 59 13.67 -4.20 -1.59
CA ASP A 59 13.65 -5.59 -1.12
C ASP A 59 12.50 -6.37 -1.78
N PRO A 60 12.76 -6.96 -2.96
CA PRO A 60 11.74 -7.71 -3.70
C PRO A 60 11.18 -8.91 -2.94
N ALA A 61 11.96 -9.53 -2.06
CA ALA A 61 11.50 -10.68 -1.27
C ALA A 61 10.48 -10.23 -0.23
N LYS A 62 10.76 -9.12 0.46
CA LYS A 62 9.81 -8.50 1.39
C LYS A 62 8.56 -7.98 0.67
N ALA A 63 8.72 -7.41 -0.53
CA ALA A 63 7.59 -6.98 -1.36
C ALA A 63 6.67 -8.16 -1.71
N ALA A 64 7.24 -9.29 -2.16
CA ALA A 64 6.48 -10.49 -2.49
C ALA A 64 5.71 -11.03 -1.27
N LEU A 65 6.38 -11.09 -0.11
CA LEU A 65 5.76 -11.55 1.13
C LEU A 65 4.58 -10.67 1.55
N ALA A 66 4.76 -9.34 1.53
CA ALA A 66 3.69 -8.39 1.84
C ALA A 66 2.51 -8.49 0.87
N VAL A 67 2.77 -8.79 -0.42
CA VAL A 67 1.71 -9.05 -1.40
C VAL A 67 0.94 -10.32 -1.07
N CYS A 68 1.60 -11.40 -0.64
CA CYS A 68 0.91 -12.62 -0.21
C CYS A 68 -0.04 -12.34 0.98
N VAL A 69 0.39 -11.54 1.97
CA VAL A 69 -0.46 -11.13 3.09
C VAL A 69 -1.67 -10.32 2.61
N ILE A 70 -1.47 -9.37 1.68
CA ILE A 70 -2.57 -8.59 1.10
C ILE A 70 -3.56 -9.49 0.36
N LEU A 71 -3.06 -10.43 -0.44
CA LEU A 71 -3.91 -11.35 -1.18
C LEU A 71 -4.71 -12.25 -0.24
N GLU A 72 -4.11 -12.70 0.87
CA GLU A 72 -4.83 -13.48 1.89
C GLU A 72 -6.01 -12.70 2.46
N GLY A 73 -5.76 -11.51 3.01
CA GLY A 73 -6.82 -10.72 3.64
C GLY A 73 -7.95 -10.28 2.70
N ASN A 74 -7.76 -10.39 1.37
CA ASN A 74 -8.77 -10.04 0.38
C ASN A 74 -9.46 -11.24 -0.29
N LEU A 75 -8.78 -12.39 -0.38
CA LEU A 75 -9.22 -13.52 -1.19
C LEU A 75 -9.33 -14.84 -0.41
N GLY A 76 -8.79 -14.94 0.82
CA GLY A 76 -8.84 -16.16 1.65
C GLY A 76 -8.13 -17.35 1.01
N LEU A 77 -6.88 -17.16 0.57
CA LEU A 77 -6.13 -18.15 -0.22
C LEU A 77 -5.53 -19.27 0.63
N ALA A 78 -5.24 -19.01 1.90
CA ALA A 78 -4.64 -19.97 2.81
C ALA A 78 -5.59 -21.15 3.08
N GLU A 79 -6.89 -20.88 3.23
CA GLU A 79 -7.91 -21.92 3.45
C GLU A 79 -8.02 -22.90 2.27
N ASP A 80 -7.73 -22.42 1.06
CA ASP A 80 -7.70 -23.22 -0.17
C ASP A 80 -6.35 -23.93 -0.41
N GLY A 81 -5.39 -23.78 0.50
CA GLY A 81 -4.07 -24.44 0.45
C GLY A 81 -3.07 -23.80 -0.51
N TYR A 82 -3.30 -22.57 -0.98
CA TYR A 82 -2.38 -21.90 -1.93
C TYR A 82 -0.99 -21.61 -1.33
N PHE A 83 -0.86 -21.59 0.01
CA PHE A 83 0.38 -21.27 0.72
C PHE A 83 1.00 -22.44 1.49
N ASP A 84 0.43 -23.64 1.43
CA ASP A 84 0.88 -24.81 2.21
C ASP A 84 2.35 -25.18 1.95
N GLY A 85 2.85 -24.89 0.75
CA GLY A 85 4.23 -25.15 0.36
C GLY A 85 5.24 -24.07 0.76
N ASP A 86 4.81 -22.96 1.35
CA ASP A 86 5.67 -21.82 1.68
C ASP A 86 5.56 -21.44 3.17
N GLU A 87 6.42 -22.05 3.98
CA GLU A 87 6.51 -21.74 5.41
C GLU A 87 6.76 -20.25 5.71
N THR A 88 7.42 -19.52 4.80
CA THR A 88 7.74 -18.10 5.02
C THR A 88 6.47 -17.27 4.93
N VAL A 89 5.62 -17.56 3.95
CA VAL A 89 4.30 -16.92 3.82
C VAL A 89 3.42 -17.26 5.01
N LEU A 90 3.32 -18.55 5.38
CA LEU A 90 2.50 -18.97 6.52
C LEU A 90 2.91 -18.26 7.83
N LYS A 91 4.21 -18.14 8.11
CA LYS A 91 4.71 -17.40 9.27
C LYS A 91 4.34 -15.91 9.21
N ALA A 92 4.39 -15.31 8.02
CA ALA A 92 4.03 -13.91 7.84
C ALA A 92 2.53 -13.66 8.03
N LEU A 93 1.67 -14.58 7.58
CA LEU A 93 0.22 -14.52 7.80
C LEU A 93 -0.11 -14.59 9.29
N MET A 94 0.46 -15.55 10.02
CA MET A 94 0.26 -15.66 11.47
C MET A 94 0.74 -14.41 12.23
N ALA A 95 1.82 -13.77 11.78
CA ALA A 95 2.34 -12.55 12.38
C ALA A 95 1.47 -11.32 12.06
N ALA A 96 0.82 -11.29 10.90
CA ALA A 96 -0.09 -10.22 10.50
C ALA A 96 -1.40 -10.28 11.31
N ASP A 97 -1.97 -11.47 11.51
CA ASP A 97 -3.18 -11.66 12.31
C ASP A 97 -2.98 -11.22 13.77
N GLN A 98 -1.79 -11.46 14.34
CA GLN A 98 -1.44 -11.04 15.70
C GLN A 98 -1.26 -9.52 15.87
N ALA A 99 -1.13 -8.77 14.77
CA ALA A 99 -0.98 -7.32 14.83
C ALA A 99 -2.32 -6.57 14.78
N ASP A 100 -3.43 -7.28 14.51
CA ASP A 100 -4.78 -6.71 14.36
C ASP A 100 -5.69 -6.93 15.60
N ASP A 101 -5.18 -7.64 16.63
CA ASP A 101 -5.83 -7.93 17.93
C ASP A 101 -5.23 -7.07 19.08
#